data_AF-A0A924IJ88-F1
#
_entry.id   AF-A0A924IJ88-F1
#
_cell.length_a   1.000
_cell.length_b   1.000
_cell.length_c   1.000
_cell.angle_alpha   90.00
_cell.angle_beta   90.00
_cell.angle_gamma   90.00
#
_symmetry.space_group_name_H-M   'P 1'
#
loop_
_entity.id
_entity.type
_entity.pdbx_description
1 polymer ?
#
loop_
_entity_poly.entity_id
_entity_poly.type
_entity_poly.pdbx_seq_one_letter_code
_entity_poly.pdbx_strand_id
1 'polypeptide(L)'
;MELQKTIMGQYMLLNQEPTLKKIAADTGIQITRVFRLFNGSTMKLSEYQIFQHRVKEKMGLTDTLEEMAFDCSLKLSPEAIKDIEIYLRRKMEIWKIKHASTQKNKIANLLSA
;
A
#
# COMPACT_ATOMS: atom_id res chain seq x y z
N MET A 1 -16.18 -2.12 -16.50
CA MET A 1 -16.79 -2.90 -15.38
C MET A 1 -15.86 -3.94 -14.79
N GLU A 2 -14.96 -4.55 -15.56
CA GLU A 2 -14.06 -5.61 -15.05
C GLU A 2 -13.26 -5.18 -13.81
N LEU A 3 -12.74 -3.94 -13.78
CA LEU A 3 -12.04 -3.41 -12.60
C LEU A 3 -12.90 -3.41 -11.32
N GLN A 4 -14.20 -3.09 -11.44
CA GLN A 4 -15.13 -3.10 -10.30
C GLN A 4 -15.41 -4.53 -9.81
N LYS A 5 -15.55 -5.49 -10.73
CA LYS A 5 -15.69 -6.90 -10.37
C LYS A 5 -14.42 -7.43 -9.70
N THR A 6 -13.25 -7.09 -10.22
CA THR A 6 -11.96 -7.49 -9.66
C THR A 6 -11.80 -7.01 -8.23
N ILE A 7 -12.06 -5.72 -7.94
CA ILE A 7 -11.87 -5.20 -6.59
C ILE A 7 -12.87 -5.80 -5.59
N MET A 8 -14.12 -6.03 -6.02
CA MET A 8 -15.12 -6.69 -5.18
C MET A 8 -14.74 -8.15 -4.92
N GLY A 9 -14.26 -8.88 -5.93
CA GLY A 9 -13.79 -10.25 -5.76
C GLY A 9 -12.59 -10.36 -4.81
N GLN A 10 -11.62 -9.45 -4.93
CA GLN A 10 -10.50 -9.34 -4.00
C GLN A 10 -10.98 -9.08 -2.57
N TYR A 11 -11.92 -8.15 -2.40
CA TYR A 11 -12.51 -7.86 -1.10
C TYR A 11 -13.17 -9.09 -0.49
N MET A 12 -13.97 -9.85 -1.26
CA MET A 12 -14.65 -11.05 -0.77
C MET A 12 -13.64 -12.12 -0.32
N LEU A 13 -12.62 -12.37 -1.14
CA LEU A 13 -11.57 -13.35 -0.83
C LEU A 13 -10.81 -12.98 0.44
N LEU A 14 -10.39 -11.72 0.57
CA LEU A 14 -9.64 -11.24 1.74
C LEU A 14 -10.45 -11.22 3.03
N ASN A 15 -11.77 -11.14 2.93
CA ASN A 15 -12.69 -11.08 4.07
C ASN A 15 -13.48 -12.37 4.31
N GLN A 16 -13.07 -13.49 3.70
CA GLN A 16 -13.68 -14.81 3.86
C GLN A 16 -15.18 -14.82 3.52
N GLU A 17 -15.52 -14.30 2.33
CA GLU A 17 -16.89 -14.26 1.81
C GLU A 17 -17.90 -13.64 2.81
N PRO A 18 -17.70 -12.38 3.23
CA PRO A 18 -18.53 -11.76 4.26
C PRO A 18 -19.98 -11.58 3.81
N THR A 19 -20.91 -11.58 4.77
CA THR A 19 -22.32 -11.29 4.49
C THR A 19 -22.53 -9.84 4.09
N LEU A 20 -23.58 -9.54 3.31
CA LEU A 20 -23.94 -8.16 2.90
C LEU A 20 -24.03 -7.18 4.09
N LYS A 21 -24.48 -7.66 5.25
CA LYS A 21 -24.53 -6.87 6.49
C LYS A 21 -23.13 -6.49 7.00
N LYS A 22 -22.18 -7.43 6.97
CA LYS A 22 -20.78 -7.16 7.33
C LYS A 22 -20.13 -6.19 6.34
N ILE A 23 -20.36 -6.38 5.05
CA ILE A 23 -19.84 -5.48 4.00
C ILE A 23 -20.37 -4.06 4.20
N ALA A 24 -21.67 -3.91 4.46
CA ALA A 24 -22.28 -2.61 4.71
C ALA A 24 -21.70 -1.91 5.95
N ALA A 25 -21.47 -2.68 7.02
CA ALA A 25 -20.86 -2.16 8.25
C ALA A 25 -19.40 -1.73 8.03
N ASP A 26 -18.62 -2.51 7.29
CA ASP A 26 -17.19 -2.25 7.05
C ASP A 26 -16.96 -1.09 6.08
N THR A 27 -17.76 -1.02 5.02
CA THR A 27 -17.63 -0.01 3.95
C THR A 27 -18.41 1.27 4.22
N GLY A 28 -19.35 1.26 5.18
CA GLY A 28 -20.30 2.36 5.38
C GLY A 28 -21.33 2.53 4.25
N ILE A 29 -21.32 1.65 3.25
CA ILE A 29 -22.27 1.65 2.14
C ILE A 29 -23.58 1.01 2.63
N GLN A 30 -24.73 1.63 2.32
CA GLN A 30 -26.03 1.07 2.67
C GLN A 30 -26.20 -0.37 2.14
N ILE A 31 -26.76 -1.27 2.95
CA ILE A 31 -26.89 -2.70 2.62
C ILE A 31 -27.61 -2.96 1.29
N THR A 32 -28.65 -2.20 0.97
CA THR A 32 -29.38 -2.26 -0.30
C THR A 32 -28.52 -1.82 -1.48
N ARG A 33 -27.62 -0.85 -1.27
CA ARG A 33 -26.66 -0.43 -2.28
C ARG A 33 -25.58 -1.50 -2.49
N VAL A 34 -25.06 -2.10 -1.41
CA VAL A 34 -24.14 -3.24 -1.49
C VAL A 34 -24.76 -4.38 -2.31
N PHE A 35 -25.99 -4.79 -1.98
CA PHE A 35 -26.72 -5.81 -2.74
C PHE A 35 -26.78 -5.49 -4.23
N ARG A 36 -27.11 -4.25 -4.60
CA ARG A 36 -27.17 -3.81 -6.01
C ARG A 36 -25.81 -3.88 -6.70
N LEU A 37 -24.72 -3.50 -6.03
CA LEU A 37 -23.36 -3.58 -6.58
C LEU A 37 -22.99 -5.03 -6.90
N PHE A 38 -23.26 -5.98 -6.00
CA PHE A 38 -22.98 -7.40 -6.22
C PHE A 38 -23.87 -8.02 -7.30
N ASN A 39 -25.00 -7.39 -7.62
CA ASN A 39 -25.88 -7.77 -8.74
C ASN A 39 -25.61 -6.96 -10.02
N GLY A 40 -24.42 -6.36 -10.16
CA GLY A 40 -23.96 -5.77 -11.42
C GLY A 40 -24.33 -4.30 -11.62
N SER A 41 -24.86 -3.62 -10.61
CA SER A 41 -25.01 -2.16 -10.68
C SER A 41 -23.65 -1.47 -10.72
N THR A 42 -23.52 -0.44 -11.55
CA THR A 42 -22.28 0.34 -11.66
C THR A 42 -21.91 0.99 -10.32
N MET A 43 -20.65 0.80 -9.93
CA MET A 43 -20.07 1.40 -8.74
C MET A 43 -19.70 2.87 -8.98
N LYS A 44 -20.01 3.73 -8.00
CA LYS A 44 -19.53 5.12 -7.98
C LYS A 44 -18.04 5.16 -7.68
N LEU A 45 -17.35 6.23 -8.06
CA LEU A 45 -15.92 6.39 -7.77
C LEU A 45 -15.61 6.32 -6.27
N SER A 46 -16.44 6.96 -5.44
CA SER A 46 -16.28 6.93 -3.97
C SER A 46 -16.43 5.52 -3.40
N GLU A 47 -17.41 4.75 -3.88
CA GLU A 47 -17.62 3.34 -3.49
C GLU A 47 -16.42 2.48 -3.91
N TYR A 48 -15.87 2.73 -5.10
CA TYR A 48 -14.67 2.05 -5.57
C TYR A 48 -13.45 2.36 -4.71
N GLN A 49 -13.23 3.62 -4.37
CA GLN A 49 -12.14 4.03 -3.50
C GLN A 49 -12.23 3.38 -2.11
N ILE A 50 -13.45 3.22 -1.57
CA ILE A 50 -13.66 2.52 -0.30
C ILE A 50 -13.22 1.06 -0.41
N PHE A 51 -13.71 0.31 -1.42
CA PHE A 51 -13.29 -1.08 -1.62
C PHE A 51 -11.78 -1.20 -1.87
N GLN A 52 -11.22 -0.29 -2.66
CA GLN A 52 -9.78 -0.26 -2.95
C GLN A 52 -8.95 -0.05 -1.68
N HIS A 53 -9.36 0.89 -0.83
CA HIS A 53 -8.71 1.15 0.44
C HIS A 53 -8.77 -0.07 1.36
N ARG A 54 -9.96 -0.67 1.55
CA ARG A 54 -10.12 -1.88 2.38
C ARG A 54 -9.28 -3.08 1.90
N VAL A 55 -9.23 -3.29 0.59
CA VAL A 55 -8.40 -4.34 -0.01
C VAL A 55 -6.92 -4.08 0.26
N LYS A 56 -6.45 -2.84 0.08
CA LYS A 56 -5.07 -2.45 0.40
C LYS A 56 -4.75 -2.64 1.88
N GLU A 57 -5.66 -2.26 2.79
CA GLU A 57 -5.46 -2.39 4.24
C GLU A 57 -5.26 -3.86 4.61
N LYS A 58 -6.13 -4.74 4.10
CA LYS A 58 -6.06 -6.19 4.31
C LYS A 58 -4.81 -6.83 3.71
N MET A 59 -4.28 -6.29 2.62
CA MET A 59 -3.03 -6.73 1.99
C MET A 59 -1.78 -6.14 2.67
N GLY A 60 -1.93 -5.24 3.66
CA GLY A 60 -0.83 -4.53 4.28
C GLY A 60 -0.16 -3.50 3.36
N LEU A 61 -0.89 -3.02 2.34
CA LEU A 61 -0.38 -2.09 1.32
C LEU A 61 -0.63 -0.61 1.64
N THR A 62 -1.48 -0.30 2.63
CA THR A 62 -1.83 1.08 3.02
C THR A 62 -0.73 1.87 3.72
N ASP A 63 0.42 1.24 3.99
CA ASP A 63 1.59 1.87 4.61
C ASP A 63 2.86 1.65 3.75
N THR A 64 2.68 1.43 2.44
CA THR A 64 3.84 1.33 1.55
C THR A 64 4.57 2.67 1.49
N LEU A 65 5.91 2.61 1.42
CA LEU A 65 6.75 3.80 1.32
C LEU A 65 6.35 4.64 0.10
N GLU A 66 5.94 3.99 -0.98
CA GLU A 66 5.49 4.60 -2.23
C GLU A 66 4.21 5.43 -2.06
N GLU A 67 3.21 4.92 -1.35
CA GLU A 67 1.97 5.65 -1.08
C GLU A 67 2.22 6.86 -0.17
N MET A 68 3.01 6.67 0.90
CA MET A 68 3.40 7.78 1.77
C MET A 68 4.23 8.83 1.03
N ALA A 69 5.18 8.41 0.18
CA ALA A 69 5.99 9.33 -0.61
C ALA A 69 5.15 10.14 -1.60
N PHE A 70 4.17 9.49 -2.24
CA PHE A 70 3.23 10.17 -3.13
C PHE A 70 2.38 11.19 -2.37
N ASP A 71 1.80 10.81 -1.22
CA ASP A 71 1.02 11.72 -0.38
C ASP A 71 1.85 12.91 0.12
N CYS A 72 3.09 12.67 0.53
CA CYS A 72 4.04 13.71 0.91
C CYS A 72 4.28 14.69 -0.26
N SER A 73 4.43 14.18 -1.49
CA SER A 73 4.65 15.02 -2.68
C SER A 73 3.48 15.97 -3.00
N LEU A 74 2.25 15.59 -2.60
CA LEU A 74 1.05 16.39 -2.85
C LEU A 74 0.76 17.40 -1.73
N LYS A 75 1.13 17.07 -0.49
CA LYS A 75 0.70 17.79 0.73
C LYS A 75 1.78 18.65 1.37
N LEU A 76 3.06 18.32 1.20
CA LEU A 76 4.17 18.98 1.88
C LEU A 76 4.78 20.11 1.05
N SER A 77 5.45 21.04 1.74
CA SER A 77 6.23 22.09 1.06
C SER A 77 7.47 21.49 0.39
N PRO A 78 8.03 22.18 -0.63
CA PRO A 78 9.26 21.74 -1.28
C PRO A 78 10.44 21.52 -0.31
N GLU A 79 10.55 22.34 0.73
CA GLU A 79 11.59 22.24 1.76
C GLU A 79 11.43 20.94 2.57
N ALA A 80 10.22 20.62 3.00
CA ALA A 80 9.93 19.39 3.75
C ALA A 80 10.17 18.13 2.90
N ILE A 81 9.84 18.17 1.61
CA ILE A 81 10.14 17.08 0.67
C ILE A 81 11.66 16.88 0.53
N LYS A 82 12.41 17.98 0.43
CA LYS A 82 13.87 17.96 0.33
C LYS A 82 14.53 17.35 1.58
N ASP A 83 14.00 17.65 2.76
CA ASP A 83 14.49 17.06 4.01
C ASP A 83 14.30 15.53 4.04
N ILE A 84 13.13 15.06 3.58
CA ILE A 84 12.84 13.63 3.43
C ILE A 84 13.81 12.98 2.44
N GLU A 85 14.06 13.63 1.29
CA GLU A 85 15.00 13.13 0.28
C GLU A 85 16.42 12.98 0.85
N ILE A 86 16.91 14.01 1.56
CA ILE A 86 18.22 13.99 2.21
C ILE A 86 18.32 12.84 3.21
N TYR A 87 17.28 12.64 4.02
CA TYR A 87 17.23 11.55 4.99
C TYR A 87 17.33 10.17 4.32
N LEU A 88 16.55 9.92 3.27
CA LEU A 88 16.56 8.67 2.52
C LEU A 88 17.92 8.42 1.85
N ARG A 89 18.50 9.44 1.21
CA ARG A 89 19.85 9.35 0.60
C ARG A 89 20.91 8.99 1.63
N ARG A 90 20.88 9.63 2.81
CA ARG A 90 21.82 9.34 3.89
C ARG A 90 21.74 7.90 4.38
N LYS A 91 20.53 7.34 4.52
CA LYS A 91 20.35 5.93 4.89
C LYS A 91 20.96 4.99 3.85
N MET A 92 20.79 5.29 2.56
CA MET A 92 21.40 4.51 1.48
C MET A 92 22.93 4.56 1.50
N GLU A 93 23.54 5.72 1.74
CA GLU A 93 25.00 5.85 1.82
C GLU A 93 25.58 5.07 3.01
N ILE A 94 24.94 5.13 4.18
CA ILE A 94 25.35 4.34 5.35
C ILE A 94 25.31 2.84 5.01
N TRP A 95 24.28 2.39 4.30
CA TRP A 95 24.16 1.00 3.88
C TRP A 95 25.31 0.60 2.95
N LYS A 96 25.62 1.43 1.94
CA LYS A 96 26.72 1.18 0.99
C LYS A 96 28.06 1.05 1.71
N ILE A 97 28.36 1.94 2.65
CA ILE A 97 29.61 1.92 3.42
C ILE A 97 29.72 0.65 4.26
N LYS A 98 28.64 0.24 4.94
CA LYS A 98 28.61 -1.01 5.72
C LYS A 98 28.82 -2.25 4.83
N HIS A 99 28.26 -2.29 3.64
CA HIS A 99 28.40 -3.46 2.75
C HIS A 99 29.77 -3.48 2.04
N ALA A 100 30.30 -2.32 1.66
CA ALA A 100 31.64 -2.19 1.07
C ALA A 100 32.75 -2.59 2.07
N SER A 101 32.61 -2.21 3.35
CA SER A 101 33.55 -2.62 4.41
C SER A 101 33.45 -4.11 4.75
N THR A 102 32.25 -4.68 4.71
CA THR A 102 32.02 -6.12 4.93
C THR A 102 32.67 -6.99 3.86
N GLN A 103 32.68 -6.56 2.58
CA GLN A 103 33.43 -7.27 1.53
C GLN A 103 34.94 -7.15 1.68
N LYS A 104 35.47 -5.96 2.03
CA LYS A 104 36.92 -5.79 2.27
C LYS A 104 37.44 -6.67 3.40
N ASN A 105 36.69 -6.80 4.49
CA ASN A 105 37.08 -7.64 5.63
C ASN A 105 37.04 -9.14 5.30
N LYS A 106 36.11 -9.60 4.45
CA LYS A 106 36.10 -10.99 3.95
C LYS A 106 37.32 -11.31 3.10
N ILE A 107 37.73 -10.38 2.23
CA ILE A 107 38.90 -10.57 1.36
C ILE A 107 40.20 -10.54 2.17
N ALA A 108 40.31 -9.65 3.17
CA ALA A 108 41.49 -9.59 4.04
C ALA A 108 41.67 -10.87 4.87
N ASN A 109 40.58 -11.44 5.41
CA ASN A 109 40.63 -12.69 6.18
C ASN A 109 40.93 -13.94 5.34
N LEU A 110 40.65 -13.91 4.03
CA LEU A 110 41.01 -14.99 3.09
C LEU A 110 42.46 -14.91 2.62
N LEU A 111 43.12 -13.75 2.75
CA LEU A 111 44.52 -13.54 2.37
C LEU A 111 45.48 -13.68 3.57
N SER A 112 44.95 -13.91 4.78
CA SER A 112 45.71 -14.05 6.03
C SER A 112 45.55 -15.44 6.68
N ALA A 113 44.92 -16.38 5.97
CA ALA A 113 44.85 -17.81 6.29
C ALA A 113 45.62 -18.60 5.22
#